data_AF-X1R164-F1
#
_entry.id   AF-X1R164-F1
#
_cell.length_a   1.000
_cell.length_b   1.000
_cell.length_c   1.000
_cell.angle_alpha   90.00
_cell.angle_beta   90.00
_cell.angle_gamma   90.00
#
_symmetry.space_group_name_H-M   'P 1'
#
loop_
_entity.id
_entity.type
_entity.pdbx_description
1 polymer ?
#
loop_
_entity_poly.entity_id
_entity_poly.type
_entity_poly.pdbx_seq_one_letter_code
_entity_poly.pdbx_strand_id
1 'polypeptide(L)' 'MSFVRTKKFSNGRVYYYLVEGHRDKNDGNKVKQKVIKYLGKEPPADGVILGLLTKAKPASVNTN' A
#
# COMPACT_ATOMS: atom_id res chain seq x y z
N MET A 1 7.49 2.58 0.98
CA MET A 1 6.47 2.88 2.02
C MET A 1 5.13 2.41 1.53
N SER A 2 4.44 1.60 2.31
CA SER A 2 3.14 1.03 1.96
C SER A 2 1.98 1.87 2.49
N PHE A 3 0.86 1.90 1.75
CA PHE A 3 -0.38 2.58 2.13
C PHE A 3 -1.59 2.00 1.39
N VAL A 4 -2.80 2.27 1.88
CA VAL A 4 -4.04 1.86 1.21
C VAL A 4 -4.41 2.88 0.13
N ARG A 5 -4.61 2.39 -1.08
CA ARG A 5 -5.08 3.15 -2.24
C ARG A 5 -6.51 2.77 -2.57
N THR A 6 -7.36 3.79 -2.63
CA THR A 6 -8.74 3.67 -3.11
C THR A 6 -8.80 3.95 -4.60
N LYS A 7 -9.42 3.05 -5.38
CA LYS A 7 -9.67 3.22 -6.81
C LYS A 7 -11.17 3.17 -7.07
N LYS A 8 -11.72 4.30 -7.51
CA LYS A 8 -13.10 4.42 -7.99
C LYS A 8 -13.13 4.19 -9.50
N PHE A 9 -14.07 3.36 -9.96
CA PHE A 9 -14.30 3.11 -11.37
C PHE A 9 -15.54 3.88 -11.84
N SER A 10 -15.63 4.11 -13.15
CA SER A 10 -16.73 4.86 -13.79
C SER A 10 -18.12 4.24 -13.52
N ASN A 11 -18.18 2.93 -13.30
CA ASN A 11 -19.40 2.22 -12.92
C ASN A 11 -19.77 2.34 -11.43
N GLY A 12 -19.18 3.29 -10.70
CA GLY A 12 -19.45 3.54 -9.28
C GLY A 12 -18.78 2.55 -8.33
N ARG A 13 -18.13 1.49 -8.81
CA ARG A 13 -17.46 0.51 -7.94
C ARG A 13 -16.20 1.10 -7.33
N VAL A 14 -16.04 0.91 -6.02
CA VAL A 14 -14.86 1.31 -5.26
C VAL A 14 -14.08 0.06 -4.86
N TYR A 15 -12.76 0.12 -5.00
CA TYR A 15 -11.87 -0.97 -4.68
C TYR A 15 -10.67 -0.46 -3.89
N TYR A 16 -10.24 -1.25 -2.92
CA TYR A 16 -9.14 -0.92 -2.02
C TYR A 16 -7.94 -1.82 -2.32
N TYR A 17 -6.75 -1.23 -2.32
CA TYR A 17 -5.50 -1.91 -2.62
C TYR A 17 -4.44 -1.50 -1.60
N LEU A 18 -3.65 -2.44 -1.10
CA LEU A 18 -2.40 -2.14 -0.45
C LEU A 18 -1.34 -1.92 -1.54
N VAL A 19 -0.76 -0.74 -1.59
CA VAL A 19 0.29 -0.37 -2.55
C VAL A 19 1.56 0.02 -1.82
N GLU A 20 2.69 -0.12 -2.49
CA GLU A 20 3.98 0.38 -2.05
C GLU A 20 4.50 1.44 -3.01
N GLY A 21 4.80 2.62 -2.47
CA GLY A 21 5.57 3.64 -3.16
C GLY A 21 7.05 3.30 -3.14
N HIS A 22 7.66 3.24 -4.32
CA HIS A 22 9.11 3.14 -4.52
C HIS A 22 9.56 4.19 -5.53
N ARG A 23 10.83 4.60 -5.46
CA ARG A 23 11.43 5.48 -6.46
C ARG A 23 12.19 4.63 -7.45
N ASP A 24 11.90 4.83 -8.73
CA ASP A 24 12.63 4.16 -9.80
C ASP A 24 13.89 4.98 -10.13
N LYS A 25 15.05 4.44 -9.74
CA LYS A 25 16.34 5.09 -9.95
C LYS A 25 16.76 5.10 -11.43
N ASN A 26 16.19 4.22 -12.25
CA ASN A 26 16.53 4.11 -13.67
C ASN A 26 15.67 5.03 -14.54
N ASP A 27 14.54 5.52 -14.02
CA ASP A 27 13.59 6.39 -14.74
C ASP A 27 13.55 7.79 -14.08
N GLY A 28 14.72 8.41 -13.92
CA GLY A 28 14.84 9.79 -13.45
C GLY A 28 14.32 10.03 -12.02
N ASN A 29 14.38 9.01 -11.15
CA ASN A 29 13.96 9.08 -9.75
C ASN A 29 12.44 9.34 -9.54
N LYS A 30 11.63 8.99 -10.55
CA LYS A 30 10.16 9.12 -10.47
C LYS A 30 9.58 8.21 -9.39
N VAL A 31 8.54 8.68 -8.72
CA VAL A 31 7.78 7.90 -7.75
C VAL A 31 6.83 6.97 -8.50
N LYS A 32 6.99 5.65 -8.31
CA LYS A 32 6.11 4.62 -8.85
C LYS A 32 5.39 3.91 -7.70
N GLN A 33 4.20 3.39 -8.00
CA GLN A 33 3.40 2.60 -7.07
C GLN A 33 3.32 1.16 -7.56
N LYS A 34 3.65 0.20 -6.68
CA LYS A 34 3.46 -1.23 -6.92
C LYS A 34 2.27 -1.72 -6.11
N VAL A 35 1.34 -2.45 -6.73
CA VAL A 35 0.25 -3.10 -6.01
C VAL A 35 0.79 -4.32 -5.28
N ILE A 36 0.64 -4.37 -3.96
CA ILE A 36 1.04 -5.50 -3.13
C ILE A 36 -0.13 -6.47 -2.97
N LYS A 37 -1.31 -5.94 -2.61
CA LYS A 37 -2.48 -6.76 -2.29
C LYS A 37 -3.78 -6.06 -2.65
N TYR A 38 -4.74 -6.81 -3.16
CA TYR A 38 -6.12 -6.35 -3.30
C TYR A 38 -6.88 -6.59 -1.98
N LEU A 39 -7.54 -5.56 -1.47
CA LEU A 39 -8.22 -5.58 -0.17
C LEU A 39 -9.74 -5.76 -0.28
N GLY A 40 -10.30 -5.69 -1.49
CA GLY A 40 -11.73 -5.89 -1.72
C GLY A 40 -12.48 -4.63 -2.11
N LYS A 41 -13.81 -4.74 -2.06
CA LYS A 41 -14.78 -3.66 -2.34
C LYS A 41 -15.22 -2.92 -1.08
N GLU A 42 -14.97 -3.50 0.09
CA GLU A 42 -15.30 -2.91 1.38
C GLU A 42 -14.10 -2.14 1.92
N PRO A 43 -14.32 -0.99 2.59
CA PRO A 43 -13.24 -0.26 3.24
C PRO A 43 -12.59 -1.16 4.29
N PRO A 44 -11.25 -1.30 4.28
CA PRO A 44 -10.56 -2.06 5.32
C PRO A 44 -10.74 -1.34 6.66
N ALA A 45 -11.14 -2.08 7.69
CA ALA A 45 -11.28 -1.54 9.04
C ALA A 45 -9.93 -1.01 9.56
N ASP A 46 -9.95 0.07 10.36
CA ASP A 46 -8.76 0.79 10.80
C ASP A 46 -7.69 -0.11 11.45
N GLY A 47 -8.13 -1.09 12.26
CA GLY A 47 -7.24 -2.07 12.89
C GLY A 47 -6.55 -3.03 11.91
N VAL A 48 -7.18 -3.32 10.77
CA VAL A 48 -6.61 -4.20 9.72
C VAL A 48 -5.55 -3.45 8.91
N ILE A 49 -5.75 -2.15 8.67
CA ILE A 49 -4.77 -1.31 7.96
C ILE A 49 -3.48 -1.23 8.75
N LEU A 50 -3.55 -0.99 10.06
CA LEU A 50 -2.36 -0.92 10.91
C LEU A 50 -1.59 -2.25 10.92
N GLY A 51 -2.29 -3.38 11.01
CA GLY A 51 -1.68 -4.72 10.96
C GLY A 51 -1.03 -5.08 9.61
N LEU A 52 -1.57 -4.56 8.50
CA LEU A 52 -0.99 -4.77 7.16
C LEU A 52 0.25 -3.89 6.92
N LEU A 53 0.27 -2.68 7.48
CA LEU A 53 1.39 -1.75 7.37
C LEU A 53 2.58 -2.16 8.26
N THR A 54 2.31 -2.71 9.45
CA THR A 54 3.37 -3.15 10.38
C THR A 54 4.06 -4.44 9.93
N LYS A 55 3.33 -5.38 9.31
CA LYS A 55 3.91 -6.62 8.75
C LYS A 55 4.81 -6.39 7.54
N ALA A 56 4.68 -5.25 6.86
CA ALA A 56 5.47 -4.91 5.66
C ALA A 56 6.84 -4.29 5.97
N LYS A 57 7.13 -3.98 7.23
CA LYS A 57 8.45 -3.52 7.68
C LYS A 57 9.12 -4.69 8.41
N PRO A 58 10.22 -5.29 7.91
CA PRO A 58 11.02 -6.12 8.80
C PRO A 58 11.46 -5.22 9.95
N ALA A 59 11.14 -5.63 11.16
CA ALA A 59 11.67 -5.06 12.37
C ALA A 59 13.21 -5.26 12.35
N SER A 60 13.93 -4.36 11.70
CA SER A 60 15.31 -4.07 12.08
C SER A 60 15.20 -3.20 13.33
N VAL A 61 14.96 -3.86 14.46
CA VAL A 61 15.38 -3.33 15.76
C VAL A 61 16.86 -3.68 15.84
N ASN A 62 17.69 -2.76 15.34
CA ASN A 62 19.11 -2.79 15.61
C ASN A 62 19.28 -2.24 17.03
N THR A 63 19.30 -3.13 18.02
CA THR A 63 19.75 -2.81 19.37
C THR A 63 21.28 -2.80 19.35
N ASN A 64 21.86 -1.72 19.89
CA ASN A 64 23.29 -1.39 20.03
C ASN A 64 24.26 -2.57 20.15
#